data_AF-A0A7S1DLP4-F1
#
_entry.id   AF-A0A7S1DLP4-F1
#
_cell.length_a   1.000
_cell.length_b   1.000
_cell.length_c   1.000
_cell.angle_alpha   90.00
_cell.angle_beta   90.00
_cell.angle_gamma   90.00
#
_symmetry.space_group_name_H-M   'P 1'
#
loop_
_entity.id
_entity.type
_entity.pdbx_description
1 polymer ?
#
loop_
_entity_poly.entity_id
_entity_poly.type
_entity_poly.pdbx_seq_one_letter_code
_entity_poly.pdbx_strand_id
1 'polypeptide(L)'
;GWEGRGELDTGGRLEAWCTALMVWACYLRTMPRTITGGDSGEVMAAACSWSPAHPPGYPLFVALAQAAMFALQGIGDNKAFRVNLMCTVLTAVGVYHLHRAVRLVTGSGPAALAAAGMYGLSPLIWNNAMQAEVFSLNNMMACLLTHVLCRFLARERRDDASLAYLGALLAGLGLANQHTLVFYLAVIVPTVLWSAARTLLRPLPILGLSLLFLAGLSPYCHMWLIQGCPLPWAADPPS
;
A
#
# COMPACT_ATOMS: atom_id res chain seq x y z
N GLY A 1 4.01 22.26 18.02
CA GLY A 1 5.29 22.40 17.30
C GLY A 1 5.70 21.06 16.72
N TRP A 2 6.05 21.03 15.44
CA TRP A 2 6.65 19.87 14.76
C TRP A 2 8.18 19.81 14.93
N GLU A 3 8.78 20.89 15.43
CA GLU A 3 10.22 21.04 15.71
C GLU A 3 10.68 20.03 16.77
N GLY A 4 11.88 19.43 16.57
CA GLY A 4 12.46 18.44 17.48
C GLY A 4 11.93 17.00 17.37
N ARG A 5 10.98 16.70 16.46
CA ARG A 5 10.37 15.36 16.35
C ARG A 5 11.16 14.37 15.49
N GLY A 6 12.28 14.79 14.91
CA GLY A 6 13.16 13.93 14.10
C GLY A 6 13.71 12.73 14.89
N GLU A 7 14.00 12.92 16.18
CA GLU A 7 14.48 11.84 17.06
C GLU A 7 13.44 10.74 17.27
N LEU A 8 12.15 11.10 17.32
CA LEU A 8 11.02 10.16 17.43
C LEU A 8 10.86 9.26 16.20
N ASP A 9 11.38 9.68 15.03
CA ASP A 9 11.43 8.85 13.82
C ASP A 9 12.51 7.76 13.92
N THR A 10 13.58 8.04 14.66
CA THR A 10 14.64 7.04 14.90
C THR A 10 14.26 6.07 16.01
N GLY A 11 13.63 6.56 17.09
CA GLY A 11 13.08 5.74 18.18
C GLY A 11 11.76 5.02 17.83
N GLY A 12 11.37 4.04 18.64
CA GLY A 12 10.04 3.40 18.56
C GLY A 12 9.80 2.46 17.38
N ARG A 13 10.81 2.16 16.56
CA ARG A 13 10.66 1.19 15.47
C ARG A 13 10.31 -0.20 16.01
N LEU A 14 10.93 -0.57 17.13
CA LEU A 14 10.66 -1.83 17.81
C LEU A 14 9.21 -1.89 18.30
N GLU A 15 8.71 -0.83 18.96
CA GLU A 15 7.30 -0.73 19.41
C GLU A 15 6.32 -0.91 18.24
N ALA A 16 6.61 -0.26 17.11
CA ALA A 16 5.78 -0.37 15.91
C ALA A 16 5.81 -1.79 15.32
N TRP A 17 6.98 -2.45 15.28
CA TRP A 17 7.08 -3.85 14.86
C TRP A 17 6.36 -4.79 15.81
N CYS A 18 6.49 -4.62 17.13
CA CYS A 18 5.74 -5.41 18.11
C CYS A 18 4.23 -5.25 17.91
N THR A 19 3.75 -4.03 17.66
CA THR A 19 2.33 -3.76 17.38
C THR A 19 1.87 -4.50 16.12
N ALA A 20 2.60 -4.35 15.02
CA ALA A 20 2.28 -4.99 13.75
C ALA A 20 2.32 -6.52 13.85
N LEU A 21 3.34 -7.10 14.50
CA LEU A 21 3.48 -8.55 14.68
C LEU A 21 2.40 -9.13 15.57
N MET A 22 1.97 -8.41 16.62
CA MET A 22 0.86 -8.83 17.48
C MET A 22 -0.45 -8.90 16.68
N VAL A 23 -0.76 -7.87 15.88
CA VAL A 23 -1.95 -7.87 15.01
C VAL A 23 -1.84 -8.93 13.92
N TRP A 24 -0.66 -9.09 13.32
CA TRP A 24 -0.42 -10.10 12.30
C TRP A 24 -0.60 -11.53 12.84
N ALA A 25 -0.16 -11.80 14.07
CA ALA A 25 -0.37 -13.09 14.71
C ALA A 25 -1.87 -13.42 14.89
N CYS A 26 -2.71 -12.41 15.12
CA CYS A 26 -4.17 -12.58 15.11
C CYS A 26 -4.68 -12.95 13.71
N TYR A 27 -4.23 -12.23 12.68
CA TYR A 27 -4.60 -12.53 11.29
C TYR A 27 -4.18 -13.93 10.86
N LEU A 28 -2.97 -14.38 11.19
CA LEU A 28 -2.49 -15.72 10.86
C LEU A 28 -3.36 -16.84 11.43
N ARG A 29 -4.01 -16.61 12.58
CA ARG A 29 -4.92 -17.59 13.18
C ARG A 29 -6.28 -17.66 12.50
N THR A 30 -6.73 -16.58 11.87
CA THR A 30 -8.07 -16.49 11.27
C THR A 30 -8.05 -16.52 9.74
N MET A 31 -6.87 -16.41 9.14
CA MET A 31 -6.71 -16.33 7.69
C MET A 31 -7.27 -17.59 7.00
N PRO A 32 -8.11 -17.42 5.97
CA PRO A 32 -8.65 -18.54 5.22
C PRO A 32 -7.55 -19.21 4.39
N ARG A 33 -7.61 -20.54 4.32
CA ARG A 33 -6.66 -21.36 3.54
C ARG A 33 -7.04 -21.53 2.07
N THR A 34 -8.21 -21.03 1.69
CA THR A 34 -8.80 -21.17 0.36
C THR A 34 -9.32 -19.83 -0.14
N ILE A 35 -9.84 -19.82 -1.36
CA ILE A 35 -10.51 -18.67 -1.96
C ILE A 35 -11.71 -18.29 -1.07
N THR A 36 -11.84 -16.99 -0.78
CA THR A 36 -12.97 -16.39 -0.07
C THR A 36 -14.01 -15.81 -1.03
N GLY A 37 -15.13 -15.33 -0.48
CA GLY A 37 -16.11 -14.58 -1.26
C GLY A 37 -15.60 -13.21 -1.74
N GLY A 38 -16.52 -12.42 -2.30
CA GLY A 38 -16.20 -11.15 -2.97
C GLY A 38 -15.51 -11.40 -4.31
N ASP A 39 -14.54 -10.55 -4.65
CA ASP A 39 -13.84 -10.60 -5.94
C ASP A 39 -12.56 -11.45 -5.87
N SER A 40 -12.29 -12.08 -4.72
CA SER A 40 -11.08 -12.86 -4.46
C SER A 40 -10.82 -13.93 -5.52
N GLY A 41 -11.87 -14.64 -5.97
CA GLY A 41 -11.74 -15.67 -7.01
C GLY A 41 -11.31 -15.10 -8.35
N GLU A 42 -11.90 -13.97 -8.75
CA GLU A 42 -11.55 -13.27 -9.98
C GLU A 42 -10.12 -12.73 -9.94
N VAL A 43 -9.75 -12.06 -8.85
CA VAL A 43 -8.41 -11.47 -8.68
C VAL A 43 -7.32 -12.55 -8.68
N MET A 44 -7.58 -13.70 -8.03
CA MET A 44 -6.65 -14.83 -8.06
C MET A 44 -6.56 -15.48 -9.44
N ALA A 45 -7.67 -15.59 -10.17
CA ALA A 45 -7.66 -16.08 -11.55
C ALA A 45 -6.86 -15.14 -12.45
N ALA A 46 -7.11 -13.83 -12.35
CA ALA A 46 -6.37 -12.78 -13.05
C ALA A 46 -4.86 -12.85 -12.79
N ALA A 47 -4.44 -13.06 -11.53
CA ALA A 47 -3.03 -13.26 -11.19
C ALA A 47 -2.43 -14.55 -11.79
N CYS A 48 -3.21 -15.62 -11.92
CA CYS A 48 -2.76 -16.86 -12.56
C CYS A 48 -2.62 -16.72 -14.08
N SER A 49 -3.52 -16.00 -14.75
CA SER A 49 -3.51 -15.77 -16.20
C SER A 49 -2.78 -14.51 -16.64
N TRP A 50 -2.27 -13.73 -15.69
CA TRP A 50 -1.63 -12.43 -15.94
C TRP A 50 -2.55 -11.45 -16.69
N SER A 51 -3.85 -11.56 -16.46
CA SER A 51 -4.88 -10.70 -17.06
C SER A 51 -5.31 -9.60 -16.10
N PRO A 52 -5.94 -8.52 -16.58
CA PRO A 52 -6.61 -7.56 -15.71
C PRO A 52 -7.76 -8.24 -14.95
N ALA A 53 -8.00 -7.84 -13.70
CA ALA A 53 -9.27 -8.09 -13.02
C ALA A 53 -10.33 -7.08 -13.50
N HIS A 54 -11.53 -7.10 -12.90
CA HIS A 54 -12.58 -6.12 -13.15
C HIS A 54 -12.04 -4.68 -13.05
N PRO A 55 -12.63 -3.71 -13.79
CA PRO A 55 -12.13 -2.34 -13.83
C PRO A 55 -11.90 -1.73 -12.43
N PRO A 56 -10.76 -1.05 -12.19
CA PRO A 56 -9.73 -0.62 -13.16
C PRO A 56 -8.64 -1.67 -13.44
N GLY A 57 -8.81 -2.90 -12.94
CA GLY A 57 -7.96 -4.07 -13.20
C GLY A 57 -6.79 -4.27 -12.22
N TYR A 58 -6.50 -3.29 -11.36
CA TYR A 58 -5.59 -3.40 -10.21
C TYR A 58 -4.20 -3.98 -10.53
N PRO A 59 -3.46 -3.40 -11.50
CA PRO A 59 -2.24 -4.00 -12.03
C PRO A 59 -1.17 -4.29 -10.97
N LEU A 60 -1.01 -3.38 -10.00
CA LEU A 60 -0.02 -3.57 -8.94
C LEU A 60 -0.40 -4.75 -8.03
N PHE A 61 -1.68 -4.87 -7.66
CA PHE A 61 -2.14 -5.96 -6.80
C PHE A 61 -2.03 -7.31 -7.49
N VAL A 62 -2.48 -7.41 -8.75
CA VAL A 62 -2.40 -8.63 -9.55
C VAL A 62 -0.93 -9.06 -9.71
N ALA A 63 -0.03 -8.10 -9.95
CA ALA A 63 1.41 -8.36 -10.03
C ALA A 63 1.99 -8.94 -8.72
N LEU A 64 1.65 -8.34 -7.59
CA LEU A 64 2.09 -8.81 -6.28
C LEU A 64 1.47 -10.17 -5.91
N ALA A 65 0.21 -10.40 -6.24
CA ALA A 65 -0.45 -11.68 -6.01
C ALA A 65 0.23 -12.80 -6.80
N GLN A 66 0.56 -12.60 -8.08
CA GLN A 66 1.31 -13.59 -8.86
C GLN A 66 2.71 -13.82 -8.26
N ALA A 67 3.40 -12.74 -7.89
CA ALA A 67 4.71 -12.84 -7.25
C ALA A 67 4.65 -13.64 -5.95
N ALA A 68 3.62 -13.43 -5.12
CA ALA A 68 3.39 -14.20 -3.90
C ALA A 68 3.11 -15.69 -4.18
N MET A 69 2.33 -16.01 -5.22
CA MET A 69 2.06 -17.40 -5.61
C MET A 69 3.34 -18.16 -5.98
N PHE A 70 4.29 -17.48 -6.64
CA PHE A 70 5.56 -18.06 -7.08
C PHE A 70 6.63 -18.06 -5.97
N ALA A 71 6.89 -16.91 -5.35
CA ALA A 71 7.94 -16.76 -4.34
C ALA A 71 7.68 -17.58 -3.08
N LEU A 72 6.40 -17.77 -2.71
CA LEU A 72 6.01 -18.53 -1.53
C LEU A 72 5.67 -20.00 -1.87
N GLN A 73 6.23 -20.55 -2.95
CA GLN A 73 5.92 -21.91 -3.38
C GLN A 73 6.18 -23.01 -2.33
N GLY A 74 7.16 -22.79 -1.44
CA GLY A 74 7.46 -23.69 -0.33
C GLY A 74 6.61 -23.45 0.93
N ILE A 75 5.68 -22.48 0.91
CA ILE A 75 4.88 -22.08 2.05
C ILE A 75 3.40 -22.28 1.72
N GLY A 76 2.76 -23.16 2.49
CA GLY A 76 1.33 -23.46 2.39
C GLY A 76 0.93 -24.28 1.16
N ASP A 77 -0.29 -24.83 1.26
CA ASP A 77 -0.73 -25.94 0.41
C ASP A 77 -1.16 -25.49 -1.00
N ASN A 78 -1.54 -24.22 -1.17
CA ASN A 78 -2.11 -23.73 -2.43
C ASN A 78 -1.84 -22.24 -2.68
N LYS A 79 -2.11 -21.78 -3.91
CA LYS A 79 -1.93 -20.39 -4.35
C LYS A 79 -2.80 -19.41 -3.56
N ALA A 80 -4.04 -19.77 -3.24
CA ALA A 80 -4.97 -18.92 -2.50
C ALA A 80 -4.44 -18.58 -1.10
N PHE A 81 -3.93 -19.58 -0.38
CA PHE A 81 -3.25 -19.39 0.91
C PHE A 81 -2.11 -18.37 0.81
N ARG A 82 -1.27 -18.45 -0.23
CA ARG A 82 -0.09 -17.57 -0.40
C ARG A 82 -0.50 -16.11 -0.63
N VAL A 83 -1.56 -15.89 -1.39
CA VAL A 83 -2.09 -14.54 -1.64
C VAL A 83 -2.79 -14.00 -0.38
N ASN A 84 -3.59 -14.81 0.31
CA ASN A 84 -4.17 -14.41 1.59
C ASN A 84 -3.07 -14.05 2.61
N LEU A 85 -1.97 -14.83 2.65
CA LEU A 85 -0.82 -14.55 3.51
C LEU A 85 -0.19 -13.20 3.15
N MET A 86 0.00 -12.92 1.85
CA MET A 86 0.43 -11.61 1.38
C MET A 86 -0.49 -10.49 1.89
N CYS A 87 -1.82 -10.65 1.79
CA CYS A 87 -2.79 -9.66 2.28
C CYS A 87 -2.65 -9.41 3.79
N THR A 88 -2.51 -10.45 4.62
CA THR A 88 -2.29 -10.28 6.06
C THR A 88 -0.99 -9.53 6.38
N VAL A 89 0.08 -9.79 5.61
CA VAL A 89 1.37 -9.11 5.76
C VAL A 89 1.25 -7.64 5.35
N LEU A 90 0.61 -7.35 4.21
CA LEU A 90 0.36 -5.98 3.75
C LEU A 90 -0.42 -5.18 4.80
N THR A 91 -1.48 -5.76 5.37
CA THR A 91 -2.25 -5.08 6.42
C THR A 91 -1.40 -4.84 7.67
N ALA A 92 -0.58 -5.80 8.10
CA ALA A 92 0.33 -5.62 9.23
C ALA A 92 1.39 -4.53 8.99
N VAL A 93 1.92 -4.42 7.76
CA VAL A 93 2.82 -3.33 7.36
C VAL A 93 2.08 -1.97 7.39
N GLY A 94 0.80 -1.95 7.01
CA GLY A 94 -0.07 -0.78 7.20
C GLY A 94 -0.16 -0.35 8.67
N VAL A 95 -0.42 -1.30 9.57
CA VAL A 95 -0.44 -1.08 11.03
C VAL A 95 0.88 -0.51 11.54
N TYR A 96 2.01 -1.05 11.07
CA TYR A 96 3.35 -0.53 11.41
C TYR A 96 3.48 0.94 11.01
N HIS A 97 3.12 1.31 9.78
CA HIS A 97 3.23 2.69 9.32
C HIS A 97 2.27 3.63 10.05
N LEU A 98 1.05 3.19 10.34
CA LEU A 98 0.10 3.97 11.12
C LEU A 98 0.62 4.23 12.54
N HIS A 99 1.16 3.20 13.22
CA HIS A 99 1.79 3.35 14.53
C HIS A 99 2.87 4.43 14.48
N ARG A 100 3.75 4.36 13.48
CA ARG A 100 4.83 5.32 13.31
C ARG A 100 4.33 6.75 13.05
N ALA A 101 3.32 6.91 12.21
CA ALA A 101 2.68 8.20 11.97
C ALA A 101 2.09 8.80 13.26
N VAL A 102 1.34 8.00 14.03
CA VAL A 102 0.73 8.44 15.29
C VAL A 102 1.79 8.76 16.35
N ARG A 103 2.86 7.97 16.46
CA ARG A 103 3.96 8.24 17.40
C ARG A 103 4.68 9.54 17.04
N LEU A 104 4.89 9.82 15.75
CA LEU A 104 5.46 11.10 15.30
C LEU A 104 4.55 12.28 15.67
N VAL A 105 3.24 12.14 15.53
CA VAL A 105 2.27 13.22 15.80
C VAL A 105 2.06 13.43 17.31
N THR A 106 2.03 12.37 18.10
CA THR A 106 1.68 12.44 19.53
C THR A 106 2.89 12.46 20.46
N GLY A 107 4.03 11.92 20.04
CA GLY A 107 5.17 11.64 20.91
C GLY A 107 4.96 10.48 21.88
N SER A 108 3.84 9.75 21.79
CA SER A 108 3.43 8.72 22.75
C SER A 108 3.34 7.34 22.10
N GLY A 109 4.18 6.41 22.56
CA GLY A 109 4.13 4.99 22.18
C GLY A 109 2.79 4.31 22.54
N PRO A 110 2.25 4.50 23.76
CA PRO A 110 0.94 3.96 24.13
C PRO A 110 -0.21 4.47 23.25
N ALA A 111 -0.22 5.76 22.89
CA ALA A 111 -1.23 6.31 21.98
C ALA A 111 -1.12 5.70 20.58
N ALA A 112 0.11 5.51 20.09
CA ALA A 112 0.38 4.85 18.82
C ALA A 112 -0.03 3.38 18.80
N LEU A 113 0.26 2.65 19.88
CA LEU A 113 -0.19 1.26 20.08
C LEU A 113 -1.72 1.17 20.06
N ALA A 114 -2.40 2.03 20.82
CA ALA A 114 -3.85 2.04 20.88
C ALA A 114 -4.46 2.36 19.50
N ALA A 115 -4.04 3.43 18.84
CA ALA A 115 -4.59 3.83 17.54
C ALA A 115 -4.33 2.79 16.44
N ALA A 116 -3.09 2.31 16.30
CA ALA A 116 -2.75 1.34 15.27
C ALA A 116 -3.33 -0.06 15.56
N GLY A 117 -3.39 -0.45 16.83
CA GLY A 117 -4.03 -1.68 17.27
C GLY A 117 -5.54 -1.67 17.01
N MET A 118 -6.24 -0.59 17.39
CA MET A 118 -7.67 -0.42 17.09
C MET A 118 -7.96 -0.42 15.60
N TYR A 119 -7.11 0.24 14.80
CA TYR A 119 -7.21 0.22 13.34
C TYR A 119 -7.09 -1.20 12.79
N GLY A 120 -6.01 -1.91 13.13
CA GLY A 120 -5.76 -3.26 12.62
C GLY A 120 -6.81 -4.27 13.07
N LEU A 121 -7.26 -4.18 14.32
CA LEU A 121 -8.27 -5.09 14.87
C LEU A 121 -9.71 -4.66 14.55
N SER A 122 -9.91 -3.55 13.84
CA SER A 122 -11.25 -3.13 13.43
C SER A 122 -11.86 -4.14 12.44
N PRO A 123 -13.19 -4.40 12.50
CA PRO A 123 -13.82 -5.42 11.67
C PRO A 123 -13.56 -5.25 10.16
N LEU A 124 -13.56 -4.01 9.68
CA LEU A 124 -13.34 -3.71 8.26
C LEU A 124 -11.90 -4.01 7.81
N ILE A 125 -10.90 -3.58 8.59
CA ILE A 125 -9.49 -3.81 8.26
C ILE A 125 -9.13 -5.28 8.41
N TRP A 126 -9.67 -5.94 9.43
CA TRP A 126 -9.52 -7.38 9.59
C TRP A 126 -10.13 -8.12 8.39
N ASN A 127 -11.35 -7.78 7.96
CA ASN A 127 -11.97 -8.39 6.79
C ASN A 127 -11.09 -8.23 5.53
N ASN A 128 -10.57 -7.02 5.29
CA ASN A 128 -9.67 -6.76 4.17
C ASN A 128 -8.35 -7.55 4.24
N ALA A 129 -7.90 -7.94 5.44
CA ALA A 129 -6.73 -8.79 5.61
C ALA A 129 -7.00 -10.27 5.31
N MET A 130 -8.25 -10.72 5.42
CA MET A 130 -8.63 -12.13 5.23
C MET A 130 -8.90 -12.49 3.76
N GLN A 131 -9.12 -11.49 2.91
CA GLN A 131 -9.56 -11.70 1.53
C GLN A 131 -8.48 -11.24 0.56
N ALA A 132 -8.35 -11.94 -0.56
CA ALA A 132 -7.42 -11.59 -1.63
C ALA A 132 -7.96 -10.45 -2.48
N GLU A 133 -8.14 -9.31 -1.84
CA GLU A 133 -8.68 -8.11 -2.42
C GLU A 133 -7.70 -6.93 -2.31
N VAL A 134 -7.93 -5.99 -3.21
CA VAL A 134 -7.10 -4.81 -3.49
C VAL A 134 -7.02 -3.83 -2.31
N PHE A 135 -7.94 -3.99 -1.35
CA PHE A 135 -8.09 -3.11 -0.19
C PHE A 135 -6.94 -3.23 0.80
N SER A 136 -6.37 -4.43 0.98
CA SER A 136 -5.22 -4.65 1.89
C SER A 136 -4.02 -3.80 1.48
N LEU A 137 -3.70 -3.81 0.19
CA LEU A 137 -2.65 -2.97 -0.40
C LEU A 137 -3.01 -1.49 -0.36
N ASN A 138 -4.25 -1.13 -0.69
CA ASN A 138 -4.70 0.27 -0.66
C ASN A 138 -4.56 0.89 0.74
N ASN A 139 -5.01 0.15 1.76
CA ASN A 139 -4.96 0.54 3.16
C ASN A 139 -3.51 0.69 3.65
N MET A 140 -2.63 -0.26 3.25
CA MET A 140 -1.20 -0.16 3.53
C MET A 140 -0.58 1.07 2.88
N MET A 141 -0.89 1.35 1.61
CA MET A 141 -0.40 2.54 0.88
C MET A 141 -0.89 3.84 1.52
N ALA A 142 -2.15 3.91 1.94
CA ALA A 142 -2.68 5.06 2.69
C ALA A 142 -1.90 5.29 3.99
N CYS A 143 -1.71 4.24 4.81
CA CYS A 143 -0.94 4.34 6.05
C CYS A 143 0.53 4.76 5.81
N LEU A 144 1.16 4.20 4.78
CA LEU A 144 2.53 4.57 4.39
C LEU A 144 2.62 6.03 3.94
N LEU A 145 1.71 6.49 3.09
CA LEU A 145 1.67 7.88 2.62
C LEU A 145 1.43 8.86 3.77
N THR A 146 0.53 8.53 4.71
CA THR A 146 0.35 9.31 5.94
C THR A 146 1.63 9.35 6.77
N HIS A 147 2.30 8.22 6.95
CA HIS A 147 3.58 8.17 7.67
C HIS A 147 4.66 9.00 6.97
N VAL A 148 4.79 8.92 5.65
CA VAL A 148 5.72 9.76 4.86
C VAL A 148 5.39 11.24 5.00
N LEU A 149 4.11 11.62 4.98
CA LEU A 149 3.68 13.00 5.23
C LEU A 149 4.10 13.46 6.64
N CYS A 150 3.82 12.68 7.69
CA CYS A 150 4.22 13.03 9.05
C CYS A 150 5.74 13.20 9.18
N ARG A 151 6.52 12.33 8.53
CA ARG A 151 7.99 12.47 8.48
C ARG A 151 8.42 13.71 7.73
N PHE A 152 7.77 14.06 6.63
CA PHE A 152 8.05 15.26 5.86
C PHE A 152 7.80 16.53 6.71
N LEU A 153 6.68 16.58 7.43
CA LEU A 153 6.33 17.70 8.29
C LEU A 153 7.19 17.82 9.55
N ALA A 154 7.72 16.69 10.06
CA ALA A 154 8.61 16.65 11.21
C ALA A 154 10.06 17.07 10.91
N ARG A 155 10.43 17.24 9.63
CA ARG A 155 11.79 17.66 9.26
C ARG A 155 12.01 19.15 9.50
N GLU A 156 13.15 19.46 10.09
CA GLU A 156 13.62 20.84 10.29
C GLU A 156 14.09 21.47 8.97
N ARG A 157 14.81 20.70 8.14
CA ARG A 157 15.29 21.16 6.85
C ARG A 157 14.21 21.04 5.77
N ARG A 158 13.41 22.10 5.63
CA ARG A 158 12.30 22.22 4.67
C ARG A 158 12.70 22.17 3.19
N ASP A 159 13.99 22.33 2.89
CA ASP A 159 14.52 22.29 1.52
C ASP A 159 14.80 20.87 0.99
N ASP A 160 14.69 19.85 1.84
CA ASP A 160 14.91 18.47 1.43
C ASP A 160 13.65 17.85 0.79
N ALA A 161 13.64 17.79 -0.54
CA ALA A 161 12.53 17.25 -1.33
C ALA A 161 12.49 15.70 -1.40
N SER A 162 13.46 14.98 -0.80
CA SER A 162 13.56 13.52 -0.94
C SER A 162 12.29 12.75 -0.53
N LEU A 163 11.63 13.16 0.56
CA LEU A 163 10.37 12.54 0.99
C LEU A 163 9.19 12.93 0.10
N ALA A 164 9.20 14.12 -0.52
CA ALA A 164 8.18 14.50 -1.49
C ALA A 164 8.32 13.66 -2.78
N TYR A 165 9.55 13.41 -3.23
CA TYR A 165 9.85 12.51 -4.33
C TYR A 165 9.42 11.06 -4.05
N LEU A 166 9.74 10.54 -2.87
CA LEU A 166 9.23 9.23 -2.44
C LEU A 166 7.71 9.20 -2.39
N GLY A 167 7.08 10.24 -1.84
CA GLY A 167 5.62 10.39 -1.79
C GLY A 167 4.98 10.39 -3.18
N ALA A 168 5.60 11.07 -4.16
CA ALA A 168 5.13 11.08 -5.55
C ALA A 168 5.17 9.69 -6.19
N LEU A 169 6.28 8.95 -6.02
CA LEU A 169 6.39 7.57 -6.50
C LEU A 169 5.33 6.66 -5.87
N LEU A 170 5.16 6.75 -4.56
CA LEU A 170 4.16 5.96 -3.82
C LEU A 170 2.73 6.33 -4.18
N ALA A 171 2.45 7.61 -4.46
CA ALA A 171 1.16 8.06 -4.94
C ALA A 171 0.81 7.45 -6.31
N GLY A 172 1.77 7.40 -7.23
CA GLY A 172 1.61 6.72 -8.51
C GLY A 172 1.36 5.22 -8.34
N LEU A 173 2.18 4.53 -7.55
CA LEU A 173 2.01 3.10 -7.26
C LEU A 173 0.66 2.80 -6.60
N GLY A 174 0.24 3.63 -5.65
CA GLY A 174 -1.03 3.47 -4.97
C GLY A 174 -2.24 3.69 -5.88
N LEU A 175 -2.17 4.63 -6.83
CA LEU A 175 -3.19 4.80 -7.87
C LEU A 175 -3.19 3.66 -8.89
N ALA A 176 -2.03 3.04 -9.15
CA ALA A 176 -1.94 1.79 -9.91
C ALA A 176 -2.47 0.57 -9.14
N ASN A 177 -2.80 0.72 -7.85
CA ASN A 177 -3.64 -0.23 -7.15
C ASN A 177 -5.11 0.21 -7.23
N GLN A 178 -5.49 1.30 -6.57
CA GLN A 178 -6.89 1.69 -6.41
C GLN A 178 -7.07 3.21 -6.44
N HIS A 179 -8.03 3.69 -7.25
CA HIS A 179 -8.24 5.12 -7.47
C HIS A 179 -8.79 5.87 -6.26
N THR A 180 -9.41 5.17 -5.30
CA THR A 180 -9.91 5.78 -4.05
C THR A 180 -8.80 6.45 -3.23
N LEU A 181 -7.53 6.10 -3.47
CA LEU A 181 -6.39 6.78 -2.86
C LEU A 181 -6.33 8.28 -3.21
N VAL A 182 -6.99 8.73 -4.29
CA VAL A 182 -7.07 10.15 -4.66
C VAL A 182 -7.60 11.03 -3.52
N PHE A 183 -8.50 10.52 -2.67
CA PHE A 183 -9.01 11.26 -1.51
C PHE A 183 -7.94 11.55 -0.46
N TYR A 184 -6.98 10.63 -0.27
CA TYR A 184 -5.82 10.88 0.58
C TYR A 184 -4.88 11.90 -0.07
N LEU A 185 -4.63 11.76 -1.37
CA LEU A 185 -3.75 12.67 -2.12
C LEU A 185 -4.30 14.11 -2.16
N ALA A 186 -5.62 14.28 -2.18
CA ALA A 186 -6.27 15.59 -2.13
C ALA A 186 -5.94 16.36 -0.84
N VAL A 187 -5.58 15.68 0.25
CA VAL A 187 -5.10 16.31 1.50
C VAL A 187 -3.58 16.39 1.53
N ILE A 188 -2.89 15.29 1.16
CA ILE A 188 -1.43 15.18 1.27
C ILE A 188 -0.73 16.16 0.33
N VAL A 189 -1.11 16.21 -0.95
CA VAL A 189 -0.41 17.01 -1.97
C VAL A 189 -0.48 18.50 -1.64
N PRO A 190 -1.65 19.11 -1.34
CA PRO A 190 -1.70 20.51 -0.95
C PRO A 190 -0.93 20.79 0.35
N THR A 191 -0.97 19.89 1.33
CA THR A 191 -0.22 20.05 2.59
C THR A 191 1.29 20.08 2.37
N VAL A 192 1.81 19.19 1.51
CA VAL A 192 3.23 19.14 1.15
C VAL A 192 3.63 20.40 0.37
N LEU A 193 2.84 20.78 -0.63
CA LEU A 193 3.11 21.97 -1.45
C LEU A 193 3.05 23.24 -0.61
N TRP A 194 2.07 23.39 0.28
CA TRP A 194 1.99 24.54 1.18
C TRP A 194 3.21 24.63 2.11
N SER A 195 3.67 23.48 2.62
CA SER A 195 4.79 23.40 3.57
C SER A 195 6.17 23.69 2.97
N ALA A 196 6.35 23.49 1.66
CA ALA A 196 7.63 23.64 0.96
C ALA A 196 7.50 24.26 -0.46
N ALA A 197 6.53 25.16 -0.65
CA ALA A 197 6.20 25.74 -1.97
C ALA A 197 7.41 26.34 -2.69
N ARG A 198 8.25 27.10 -1.96
CA ARG A 198 9.43 27.80 -2.50
C ARG A 198 10.46 26.85 -3.12
N THR A 199 10.48 25.61 -2.65
CA THR A 199 11.43 24.58 -3.09
C THR A 199 10.78 23.67 -4.12
N LEU A 200 9.55 23.21 -3.88
CA LEU A 200 8.87 22.23 -4.72
C LEU A 200 8.24 22.82 -5.99
N LEU A 201 7.89 24.11 -6.02
CA LEU A 201 7.29 24.76 -7.21
C LEU A 201 8.33 25.26 -8.22
N ARG A 202 9.60 24.89 -8.05
CA ARG A 202 10.65 25.15 -9.04
C ARG A 202 10.55 24.12 -10.19
N PRO A 203 10.95 24.48 -11.42
CA PRO A 203 10.75 23.61 -12.60
C PRO A 203 11.42 22.24 -12.48
N LEU A 204 12.64 22.18 -11.92
CA LEU A 204 13.37 20.91 -11.74
C LEU A 204 12.68 19.97 -10.72
N PRO A 205 12.30 20.43 -9.51
CA PRO A 205 11.48 19.62 -8.60
C PRO A 205 10.13 19.20 -9.15
N ILE A 206 9.42 20.06 -9.86
CA ILE A 206 8.15 19.70 -10.52
C ILE A 206 8.41 18.55 -11.51
N LEU A 207 9.43 18.67 -12.37
CA LEU A 207 9.79 17.62 -13.30
C LEU A 207 10.11 16.30 -12.57
N GLY A 208 10.92 16.36 -11.50
CA GLY A 208 11.26 15.18 -10.70
C GLY A 208 10.04 14.52 -10.05
N LEU A 209 9.13 15.31 -9.46
CA LEU A 209 7.88 14.81 -8.87
C LEU A 209 6.99 14.15 -9.93
N SER A 210 6.82 14.80 -11.08
CA SER A 210 6.03 14.29 -12.20
C SER A 210 6.62 12.98 -12.74
N LEU A 211 7.93 12.92 -12.98
CA LEU A 211 8.59 11.71 -13.48
C LEU A 211 8.46 10.55 -12.49
N LEU A 212 8.63 10.79 -11.19
CA LEU A 212 8.49 9.73 -10.18
C LEU A 212 7.05 9.28 -10.01
N PHE A 213 6.08 10.20 -10.07
CA PHE A 213 4.67 9.86 -10.06
C PHE A 213 4.30 8.98 -11.27
N LEU A 214 4.73 9.37 -12.47
CA LEU A 214 4.53 8.58 -13.69
C LEU A 214 5.25 7.23 -13.63
N ALA A 215 6.45 7.18 -13.06
CA ALA A 215 7.16 5.92 -12.81
C ALA A 215 6.37 5.00 -11.86
N GLY A 216 5.67 5.56 -10.87
CA GLY A 216 4.78 4.79 -10.00
C GLY A 216 3.57 4.22 -10.73
N LEU A 217 3.10 4.87 -11.81
CA LEU A 217 2.03 4.36 -12.67
C LEU A 217 2.49 3.29 -13.66
N SER A 218 3.78 2.95 -13.69
CA SER A 218 4.34 1.92 -14.58
C SER A 218 3.64 0.55 -14.53
N PRO A 219 2.99 0.08 -13.44
CA PRO A 219 2.22 -1.16 -13.49
C PRO A 219 1.09 -1.13 -14.54
N TYR A 220 0.57 0.03 -14.93
CA TYR A 220 -0.39 0.14 -16.03
C TYR A 220 0.21 -0.18 -17.40
N CYS A 221 1.53 -0.02 -17.58
CA CYS A 221 2.19 -0.40 -18.83
C CYS A 221 2.04 -1.90 -19.10
N HIS A 222 2.08 -2.73 -18.06
CA HIS A 222 1.83 -4.16 -18.18
C HIS A 222 0.44 -4.45 -18.78
N MET A 223 -0.60 -3.75 -18.31
CA MET A 223 -1.97 -3.90 -18.82
C MET A 223 -2.09 -3.55 -20.30
N TRP A 224 -1.41 -2.48 -20.71
CA TRP A 224 -1.43 -2.07 -22.12
C TRP A 224 -0.76 -3.12 -23.02
N LEU A 225 0.32 -3.75 -22.55
CA LEU A 225 1.00 -4.81 -23.30
C LEU A 225 0.14 -6.07 -23.48
N ILE A 226 -0.67 -6.43 -22.47
CA ILE A 226 -1.51 -7.65 -22.52
C ILE A 226 -2.85 -7.44 -23.22
N GLN A 227 -3.34 -6.21 -23.37
CA GLN A 227 -4.60 -5.91 -24.10
C GLN A 227 -4.54 -6.30 -25.59
N GLY A 228 -3.33 -6.37 -26.17
CA GLY A 228 -3.12 -6.86 -27.54
C GLY A 228 -3.03 -8.39 -27.67
N CYS A 229 -3.09 -9.14 -26.56
CA CYS A 229 -3.02 -10.59 -26.55
C CYS A 229 -4.44 -11.16 -26.43
N PRO A 230 -4.89 -12.07 -27.34
CA PRO A 230 -6.15 -12.76 -27.17
C PRO A 230 -6.15 -13.47 -25.81
N LEU A 231 -7.11 -13.15 -24.95
CA LEU A 231 -7.28 -13.88 -23.70
C LEU A 231 -7.51 -15.36 -24.07
N PRO A 232 -6.83 -16.33 -23.43
CA PRO A 232 -6.95 -17.75 -23.79
C PRO A 232 -8.39 -18.29 -23.76
N TRP A 233 -9.29 -17.62 -23.03
CA TRP A 233 -10.71 -17.97 -22.91
C TRP A 233 -11.63 -17.13 -23.82
N ALA A 234 -11.12 -16.06 -24.45
CA ALA A 234 -11.86 -15.23 -25.41
C ALA A 234 -11.66 -15.69 -26.86
N ALA A 235 -10.97 -16.82 -27.07
CA ALA A 235 -10.98 -17.50 -28.35
C ALA A 235 -12.40 -18.07 -28.58
N ASP A 236 -12.99 -17.76 -29.74
CA ASP A 236 -14.28 -18.32 -30.15
C ASP A 236 -14.26 -19.85 -30.01
N PRO A 237 -15.34 -20.48 -29.52
CA PRO A 237 -15.43 -21.93 -29.50
C PRO A 237 -15.25 -22.47 -30.93
N PRO A 238 -14.54 -23.59 -31.12
CA PRO A 238 -14.36 -24.16 -32.45
C PRO A 238 -15.74 -24.47 -33.07
N SER A 239 -15.94 -23.98 -34.31
CA SER A 239 -17.12 -24.19 -35.15
C SER A 239 -17.39 -25.67 -35.45
#